data_AF-A0A0R2TSH2-F1
#
_entry.id   AF-A0A0R2TSH2-F1
#
_cell.length_a   1.000
_cell.length_b   1.000
_cell.length_c   1.000
_cell.angle_alpha   90.00
_cell.angle_beta   90.00
_cell.angle_gamma   90.00
#
_symmetry.space_group_name_H-M   'P 1'
#
loop_
_entity.id
_entity.type
_entity.pdbx_description
1 polymer ?
#
loop_
_entity_poly.entity_id
_entity_poly.type
_entity_poly.pdbx_seq_one_letter_code
_entity_poly.pdbx_strand_id
1 'polypeptide(L)'
;MEFEYNLDNLKKASEFILKNSKNNLLLFSGVIGAGKTTLIKQLCKDIGVLDVVNSPTYSIINVYKSKEKPVFHMDLFRVKKDEIDDLGLLEYLESGSKI
;
A
#
# COMPACT_ATOMS: atom_id res chain seq x y z
N MET A 1 -6.27 17.64 -5.26
CA MET A 1 -7.67 17.24 -4.96
C MET A 1 -7.67 16.73 -3.54
N GLU A 2 -8.75 16.95 -2.81
CA GLU A 2 -8.92 16.51 -1.42
C GLU A 2 -10.19 15.67 -1.32
N PHE A 3 -10.16 14.63 -0.50
CA PHE A 3 -11.30 13.75 -0.23
C PHE A 3 -11.28 13.33 1.24
N GLU A 4 -12.32 13.73 1.98
CA GLU A 4 -12.51 13.32 3.37
C GLU A 4 -13.33 12.04 3.45
N TYR A 5 -12.93 11.14 4.36
CA TYR A 5 -13.55 9.83 4.50
C TYR A 5 -13.53 9.35 5.95
N ASN A 6 -14.36 8.37 6.24
CA ASN A 6 -14.47 7.67 7.51
C ASN A 6 -14.67 6.15 7.24
N LEU A 7 -14.92 5.37 8.29
CA LEU A 7 -15.08 3.92 8.16
C LEU A 7 -16.28 3.51 7.28
N ASP A 8 -17.37 4.28 7.31
CA ASP A 8 -18.60 3.96 6.59
C ASP A 8 -18.47 4.16 5.07
N ASN A 9 -17.52 5.00 4.64
CA ASN A 9 -17.32 5.32 3.23
C ASN A 9 -15.91 4.97 2.70
N LEU A 10 -15.19 4.07 3.39
CA LEU A 10 -13.87 3.56 2.97
C LEU A 10 -13.81 3.10 1.51
N LYS A 11 -14.86 2.43 1.01
CA LYS A 11 -14.95 1.98 -0.39
C LYS A 11 -14.88 3.16 -1.37
N LYS A 12 -15.55 4.27 -1.06
CA LYS A 12 -15.52 5.49 -1.90
C LYS A 12 -14.13 6.12 -1.89
N ALA A 13 -13.44 6.12 -0.75
CA ALA A 13 -12.07 6.61 -0.66
C ALA A 13 -11.12 5.78 -1.52
N SER A 14 -11.25 4.45 -1.46
CA SER A 14 -10.49 3.52 -2.29
C SER A 14 -10.75 3.74 -3.78
N GLU A 15 -12.02 3.79 -4.20
CA GLU A 15 -12.41 4.07 -5.59
C GLU A 15 -11.86 5.43 -6.07
N PHE A 16 -11.92 6.46 -5.22
CA PHE A 16 -11.38 7.78 -5.52
C PHE A 16 -9.86 7.71 -5.76
N ILE A 17 -9.11 7.02 -4.89
CA ILE A 17 -7.66 6.86 -5.04
C ILE A 17 -7.35 6.11 -6.33
N LEU A 18 -7.98 4.94 -6.57
CA LEU A 18 -7.71 4.12 -7.75
C LEU A 18 -8.02 4.85 -9.06
N LYS A 19 -9.13 5.61 -9.11
CA LYS A 19 -9.52 6.38 -10.29
C LYS A 19 -8.56 7.54 -10.60
N ASN A 20 -7.96 8.14 -9.58
CA ASN A 20 -7.11 9.32 -9.73
C ASN A 20 -5.60 9.01 -9.72
N SER A 21 -5.23 7.76 -9.48
CA SER A 21 -3.84 7.31 -9.50
C SER A 21 -3.39 7.06 -10.94
N LYS A 22 -2.30 7.70 -11.36
CA LYS A 22 -1.72 7.53 -12.70
C LYS A 22 -0.74 6.36 -12.80
N ASN A 23 -0.22 5.93 -11.65
CA ASN A 23 0.80 4.90 -11.52
C ASN A 23 0.37 3.88 -10.46
N ASN A 24 0.99 2.70 -10.49
CA ASN A 24 0.74 1.62 -9.53
C ASN A 24 1.53 1.74 -8.22
N LEU A 25 2.26 2.85 -8.04
CA LEU A 25 2.99 3.17 -6.82
C LEU A 25 2.25 4.27 -6.05
N LEU A 26 1.82 3.94 -4.84
CA LEU A 26 1.08 4.85 -3.95
C LEU A 26 1.85 5.04 -2.64
N LEU A 27 2.07 6.30 -2.28
CA LEU A 27 2.69 6.66 -1.00
C LEU A 27 1.60 7.11 -0.01
N PHE A 28 1.50 6.43 1.12
CA PHE A 28 0.61 6.79 2.22
C PHE A 28 1.41 7.40 3.36
N SER A 29 1.19 8.68 3.63
CA SER A 29 1.80 9.40 4.76
C SER A 29 0.77 9.76 5.81
N GLY A 30 1.16 9.70 7.08
CA GLY A 30 0.30 10.05 8.20
C GLY A 30 0.82 9.49 9.51
N VAL A 31 0.33 10.02 10.63
CA VAL A 31 0.73 9.58 11.97
C VAL A 31 0.34 8.13 12.25
N ILE A 32 0.95 7.54 13.29
CA ILE A 32 0.52 6.23 13.81
C ILE A 32 -0.95 6.34 14.22
N GLY A 33 -1.75 5.33 13.88
CA GLY A 33 -3.19 5.33 14.19
C GLY A 33 -4.07 6.12 13.21
N ALA A 34 -3.51 6.81 12.21
CA ALA A 34 -4.28 7.55 11.20
C ALA A 34 -5.14 6.68 10.27
N GLY A 35 -5.17 5.36 10.44
CA GLY A 35 -5.98 4.45 9.62
C GLY A 35 -5.37 4.02 8.29
N LYS A 36 -4.07 4.28 8.04
CA LYS A 36 -3.37 3.90 6.80
C LYS A 36 -3.59 2.44 6.41
N THR A 37 -3.31 1.50 7.32
CA THR A 37 -3.48 0.06 7.07
C THR A 37 -4.94 -0.30 6.80
N THR A 38 -5.90 0.37 7.42
CA THR A 38 -7.34 0.17 7.17
C THR A 38 -7.71 0.56 5.75
N LEU A 39 -7.24 1.72 5.28
CA LEU A 39 -7.43 2.16 3.90
C LEU A 39 -6.75 1.22 2.89
N ILE A 40 -5.51 0.81 3.16
CA ILE A 40 -4.75 -0.13 2.31
C ILE A 40 -5.46 -1.49 2.21
N LYS A 41 -6.02 -2.01 3.31
CA LYS A 41 -6.84 -3.23 3.27
C LYS A 41 -8.02 -3.10 2.31
N GLN A 42 -8.71 -1.96 2.33
CA GLN A 42 -9.82 -1.69 1.42
C GLN A 42 -9.34 -1.59 -0.04
N LEU A 43 -8.24 -0.87 -0.31
CA LEU A 43 -7.63 -0.78 -1.64
C LEU A 43 -7.26 -2.16 -2.19
N CYS A 44 -6.56 -2.98 -1.40
CA CYS A 44 -6.19 -4.34 -1.76
C CYS A 44 -7.41 -5.21 -2.11
N LYS A 45 -8.49 -5.08 -1.33
CA LYS A 45 -9.75 -5.79 -1.61
C LYS A 45 -10.34 -5.36 -2.96
N ASP A 46 -10.37 -4.06 -3.24
CA ASP A 46 -10.99 -3.52 -4.47
C ASP A 46 -10.18 -3.86 -5.73
N ILE A 47 -8.85 -4.02 -5.61
CA ILE A 47 -7.99 -4.50 -6.72
C ILE A 47 -7.86 -6.04 -6.77
N GLY A 48 -8.63 -6.77 -5.96
CA GLY A 48 -8.73 -8.23 -6.06
C GLY A 48 -7.59 -9.02 -5.42
N VAL A 49 -6.97 -8.51 -4.34
CA VAL A 49 -6.08 -9.29 -3.46
C VAL A 49 -6.86 -10.43 -2.80
N LEU A 50 -6.26 -11.62 -2.80
CA LEU A 50 -6.87 -12.86 -2.27
C LEU A 50 -6.46 -13.15 -0.83
N ASP A 51 -5.32 -12.63 -0.40
CA ASP A 51 -4.74 -12.88 0.92
C ASP A 51 -5.30 -11.92 1.99
N VAL A 52 -5.15 -12.31 3.26
CA VAL A 52 -5.47 -11.42 4.38
C VAL A 52 -4.40 -10.34 4.51
N VAL A 53 -4.78 -9.10 4.25
CA VAL A 53 -3.88 -7.95 4.31
C VAL A 53 -3.70 -7.47 5.74
N ASN A 54 -2.44 -7.35 6.18
CA ASN A 54 -2.05 -6.88 7.51
C ASN A 54 -0.94 -5.83 7.41
N SER A 55 -0.65 -5.16 8.53
CA SER A 55 0.45 -4.18 8.58
C SER A 55 1.80 -4.89 8.48
N PRO A 56 2.67 -4.56 7.52
CA PRO A 56 4.00 -5.17 7.39
C PRO A 56 5.03 -4.47 8.30
N THR A 57 4.61 -3.80 9.39
CA THR A 57 5.50 -3.00 10.25
C THR A 57 6.72 -3.79 10.77
N TYR A 58 6.60 -5.11 10.96
CA TYR A 58 7.71 -5.97 11.38
C TYR A 58 8.42 -6.69 10.24
N SER A 59 7.68 -7.11 9.21
CA SER A 59 8.26 -7.75 8.01
C SER A 59 8.87 -6.75 7.03
N ILE A 60 8.60 -5.45 7.23
CA ILE A 60 8.88 -4.31 6.36
C ILE A 60 8.09 -4.36 5.05
N ILE A 61 8.06 -5.53 4.39
CA ILE A 61 7.37 -5.78 3.14
C ILE A 61 6.47 -7.01 3.28
N ASN A 62 5.23 -6.91 2.83
CA ASN A 62 4.38 -8.06 2.52
C ASN A 62 4.07 -8.09 1.03
N VAL A 63 4.10 -9.29 0.44
CA VAL A 63 3.69 -9.55 -0.94
C VAL A 63 2.40 -10.35 -0.92
N TYR A 64 1.35 -9.80 -1.52
CA TYR A 64 0.03 -10.44 -1.56
C TYR A 64 -0.29 -10.94 -2.96
N LYS A 65 -0.91 -12.11 -3.04
CA LYS A 65 -1.47 -12.65 -4.26
C LYS A 65 -2.73 -11.88 -4.65
N SER A 66 -2.83 -11.53 -5.92
CA SER A 66 -4.04 -10.98 -6.53
C SER A 66 -4.35 -11.73 -7.82
N LYS A 67 -5.50 -11.42 -8.42
CA LYS A 67 -5.93 -12.03 -9.69
C LYS A 67 -5.02 -11.68 -10.87
N GLU A 68 -4.37 -10.51 -10.85
CA GLU A 68 -3.58 -10.01 -11.97
C GLU A 68 -2.08 -10.03 -11.68
N LYS A 69 -1.64 -9.22 -10.71
CA LYS A 69 -0.22 -9.07 -10.33
C LYS A 69 -0.07 -9.03 -8.81
N PRO A 70 1.06 -9.50 -8.25
CA PRO A 70 1.28 -9.40 -6.81
C PRO A 70 1.24 -7.94 -6.36
N VAL A 71 0.71 -7.72 -5.15
CA VAL A 71 0.65 -6.40 -4.52
C VAL A 71 1.71 -6.33 -3.43
N PHE A 72 2.58 -5.33 -3.52
CA PHE A 72 3.62 -5.05 -2.54
C PHE A 72 3.12 -3.99 -1.57
N HIS A 73 3.11 -4.32 -0.28
CA HIS A 73 2.82 -3.37 0.78
C HIS A 73 4.07 -3.22 1.63
N MET A 74 4.62 -2.00 1.63
CA MET A 74 5.80 -1.64 2.40
C MET A 74 5.43 -0.68 3.53
N ASP A 75 5.93 -0.93 4.74
CA ASP A 75 5.80 -0.02 5.87
C ASP A 75 7.19 0.39 6.35
N LEU A 76 7.57 1.62 6.03
CA LEU A 76 8.89 2.18 6.32
C LEU A 76 8.97 2.80 7.72
N PHE A 77 7.95 2.63 8.58
CA PHE A 77 7.92 3.24 9.92
C PHE A 77 9.16 2.91 10.78
N ARG A 78 9.74 1.72 10.62
CA ARG A 78 10.92 1.26 11.37
C ARG A 78 12.23 1.30 10.56
N VAL A 79 12.16 1.58 9.27
CA VAL A 79 13.31 1.52 8.37
C VAL A 79 14.10 2.81 8.51
N LYS A 80 15.40 2.69 8.77
CA LYS A 80 16.29 3.84 8.72
C LYS A 80 16.78 4.08 7.30
N LYS A 81 17.18 5.32 7.01
CA LYS A 81 17.59 5.73 5.66
C LYS A 81 18.78 4.92 5.13
N ASP A 82 19.71 4.59 6.02
CA ASP A 82 20.91 3.79 5.75
C ASP A 82 20.63 2.30 5.51
N GLU A 83 19.47 1.80 5.95
CA GLU A 83 19.06 0.39 5.75
C GLU A 83 18.31 0.17 4.43
N ILE A 84 17.96 1.24 3.70
CA ILE A 84 17.09 1.15 2.50
C ILE A 84 17.71 0.28 1.41
N ASP A 85 19.01 0.46 1.16
CA ASP A 85 19.73 -0.26 0.12
C ASP A 85 19.93 -1.73 0.51
N ASP A 86 20.29 -1.99 1.77
CA ASP A 86 20.51 -3.34 2.31
C ASP A 86 19.23 -4.19 2.32
N LEU A 87 18.07 -3.56 2.48
CA LEU A 87 16.77 -4.22 2.46
C LEU A 87 16.27 -4.54 1.04
N GLY A 88 16.99 -4.11 -0.01
CA GLY A 88 16.59 -4.30 -1.40
C GLY A 88 15.30 -3.59 -1.78
N LEU A 89 14.88 -2.56 -1.03
CA LEU A 89 13.58 -1.89 -1.23
C LEU A 89 13.46 -1.28 -2.64
N LEU A 90 14.56 -0.77 -3.18
CA LEU A 90 14.63 -0.20 -4.52
C LEU A 90 14.29 -1.23 -5.60
N GLU A 91 14.78 -2.47 -5.45
CA GLU A 91 14.51 -3.55 -6.41
C GLU A 91 13.02 -3.89 -6.46
N TYR A 92 12.35 -3.89 -5.31
CA TYR A 92 10.90 -4.10 -5.25
C TYR A 92 10.13 -2.96 -5.93
N LEU A 93 10.53 -1.70 -5.72
CA LEU A 93 9.92 -0.54 -6.38
C LEU A 93 10.09 -0.60 -7.91
N GLU A 94 11.26 -1.01 -8.39
CA GLU A 94 11.54 -1.19 -9.81
C GLU A 94 10.79 -2.39 -10.40
N SER A 95 10.65 -3.49 -9.66
CA SER A 95 9.92 -4.68 -10.10
C SER A 95 8.43 -4.40 -10.34
N GLY A 96 7.82 -3.54 -9.52
CA GLY A 96 6.44 -3.07 -9.71
C GLY A 96 6.30 -2.04 -10.84
N SER A 97 7.41 -1.47 -11.32
CA SER A 97 7.46 -0.46 -12.38
C SER A 97 7.68 -1.05 -13.78
N LYS A 98 8.03 -2.34 -13.89
CA LYS A 98 8.06 -3.05 -15.18
C LYS A 98 6.64 -3.47 -15.57
N ILE A 99 5.92 -2.56 -16.23
CA ILE A 99 4.68 -2.82 -16.97
C ILE A 99 4.81 -2.17 -18.34
#